data_AF-A0A1J5SW36-F1
#
_entry.id   AF-A0A1J5SW36-F1
#
_cell.length_a   1.000
_cell.length_b   1.000
_cell.length_c   1.000
_cell.angle_alpha   90.00
_cell.angle_beta   90.00
_cell.angle_gamma   90.00
#
_symmetry.space_group_name_H-M   'P 1'
#
loop_
_entity.id
_entity.type
_entity.pdbx_description
1 polymer ?
#
loop_
_entity_poly.entity_id
_entity_poly.type
_entity_poly.pdbx_seq_one_letter_code
_entity_poly.pdbx_strand_id
1 'polypeptide(L)'
;MATENEKLRNACVKAVETFQKINDEANAEIQSKLEFCIGSYDFDKNPVGLYEFGKKAFKILTKIKEKAPRKVTKKVLEDLEKALAK
;
A
#
# COMPACT_ATOMS: atom_id res chain seq x y z
N MET A 1 -19.59 5.94 8.59
CA MET A 1 -19.24 5.44 7.24
C MET A 1 -17.77 5.74 7.01
N ALA A 2 -16.90 4.74 6.86
CA ALA A 2 -15.49 4.99 6.57
C ALA A 2 -15.38 5.63 5.18
N THR A 3 -14.74 6.79 5.11
CA THR A 3 -14.51 7.50 3.84
C THR A 3 -13.66 6.66 2.90
N GLU A 4 -13.81 6.85 1.60
CA GLU A 4 -13.06 6.07 0.59
C GLU A 4 -11.53 6.19 0.80
N ASN A 5 -11.08 7.34 1.29
CA ASN A 5 -9.69 7.59 1.66
C ASN A 5 -9.24 6.77 2.88
N GLU A 6 -10.12 6.47 3.85
CA GLU A 6 -9.82 5.54 4.94
C GLU A 6 -9.67 4.09 4.45
N LYS A 7 -10.44 3.69 3.43
CA LYS A 7 -10.26 2.38 2.79
C LYS A 7 -8.89 2.30 2.12
N LEU A 8 -8.49 3.35 1.41
CA LEU A 8 -7.15 3.44 0.82
C LEU A 8 -6.04 3.42 1.86
N ARG A 9 -6.18 4.17 2.95
CA ARG A 9 -5.27 4.14 4.09
C ARG A 9 -5.11 2.71 4.62
N ASN A 10 -6.21 2.02 4.89
CA ASN A 10 -6.18 0.65 5.39
C ASN A 10 -5.56 -0.33 4.38
N ALA A 11 -5.82 -0.17 3.08
CA ALA A 11 -5.18 -0.96 2.04
C ALA A 11 -3.66 -0.70 1.99
N CYS A 12 -3.22 0.56 2.13
CA CYS A 12 -1.82 0.93 2.19
C CYS A 12 -1.13 0.38 3.45
N VAL A 13 -1.79 0.39 4.61
CA VAL A 13 -1.26 -0.24 5.84
C VAL A 13 -1.00 -1.73 5.63
N LYS A 14 -1.96 -2.46 5.06
CA LYS A 14 -1.78 -3.89 4.73
C LYS A 14 -0.64 -4.11 3.73
N ALA A 15 -0.45 -3.17 2.80
CA ALA A 15 0.65 -3.20 1.86
C ALA A 15 2.01 -3.05 2.55
N VAL A 16 2.14 -2.07 3.46
CA VAL A 16 3.33 -1.88 4.32
C VAL A 16 3.62 -3.15 5.12
N GLU A 17 2.62 -3.72 5.80
CA GLU A 17 2.79 -4.96 6.57
C GLU A 17 3.28 -6.12 5.69
N THR A 18 2.82 -6.17 4.44
CA THR A 18 3.26 -7.17 3.46
C THR A 18 4.73 -6.93 3.08
N PHE A 19 5.13 -5.69 2.82
CA PHE A 19 6.52 -5.32 2.56
C PHE A 19 7.45 -5.66 3.73
N GLN A 20 7.04 -5.36 4.96
CA GLN A 20 7.78 -5.72 6.16
C GLN A 20 7.97 -7.24 6.28
N LYS A 21 6.94 -8.03 5.97
CA LYS A 21 7.03 -9.50 5.94
C LYS A 21 7.93 -10.03 4.83
N ILE A 22 7.96 -9.36 3.68
CA ILE A 22 8.84 -9.73 2.57
C ILE A 22 10.31 -9.49 2.96
N ASN A 23 10.56 -8.45 3.76
CA ASN A 23 11.86 -7.97 4.24
C ASN A 23 12.88 -7.86 3.11
N ASP A 24 12.58 -7.01 2.15
CA ASP A 24 13.37 -6.82 0.94
C ASP A 24 13.78 -5.35 0.83
N GLU A 25 15.09 -5.12 0.85
CA GLU A 25 15.70 -3.78 0.90
C GLU A 25 15.28 -2.90 -0.27
N ALA A 26 14.97 -3.48 -1.44
CA ALA A 26 14.53 -2.71 -2.60
C ALA A 26 13.16 -2.03 -2.37
N ASN A 27 12.39 -2.50 -1.39
CA ASN A 27 11.09 -1.94 -1.03
C ASN A 27 11.15 -1.03 0.20
N ALA A 28 12.28 -0.97 0.91
CA ALA A 28 12.41 -0.17 2.13
C ALA A 28 12.08 1.31 1.86
N GLU A 29 12.56 1.86 0.73
CA GLU A 29 12.26 3.24 0.35
C GLU A 29 10.76 3.46 0.12
N ILE A 30 10.09 2.56 -0.62
CA ILE A 30 8.67 2.68 -0.90
C ILE A 30 7.84 2.49 0.37
N GLN A 31 8.27 1.57 1.24
CA GLN A 31 7.61 1.27 2.49
C GLN A 31 7.65 2.50 3.41
N SER A 32 8.83 3.10 3.63
CA SER A 32 8.96 4.31 4.44
C SER A 32 8.16 5.49 3.87
N LYS A 33 8.15 5.69 2.54
CA LYS A 33 7.33 6.74 1.92
C LYS A 33 5.83 6.49 2.09
N LEU A 34 5.39 5.23 1.96
CA LEU A 34 4.00 4.84 2.15
C LEU A 34 3.57 5.03 3.62
N GLU A 35 4.40 4.61 4.58
CA GLU A 35 4.21 4.84 6.03
C GLU A 35 4.12 6.34 6.35
N PHE A 36 5.00 7.15 5.78
CA PHE A 36 4.96 8.60 5.93
C PHE A 36 3.65 9.19 5.40
N CYS A 37 3.18 8.74 4.24
CA CYS A 37 1.93 9.19 3.66
C CYS A 37 0.71 8.75 4.47
N ILE A 38 0.74 7.55 5.07
CA ILE A 38 -0.31 7.06 5.98
C ILE A 38 -0.38 7.96 7.23
N GLY A 39 0.77 8.25 7.86
CA GLY A 39 0.84 9.12 9.03
C GLY A 39 0.42 10.56 8.71
N SER A 40 0.89 11.09 7.57
CA SER A 40 0.51 12.43 7.10
C SER A 40 -0.99 12.53 6.81
N TYR A 41 -1.62 11.48 6.28
CA TYR A 41 -3.06 11.44 6.08
C TYR A 41 -3.84 11.44 7.39
N ASP A 42 -3.31 10.82 8.44
CA ASP A 42 -3.94 10.83 9.77
C ASP A 42 -4.05 12.27 10.32
N PHE A 43 -3.04 13.09 10.03
CA PHE A 43 -2.94 14.48 10.46
C PHE A 43 -3.65 15.48 9.53
N ASP A 44 -3.32 15.45 8.24
CA ASP A 44 -3.74 16.45 7.23
C ASP A 44 -4.97 15.99 6.44
N LYS A 45 -5.41 14.73 6.61
CA LYS A 45 -6.52 14.10 5.87
C LYS A 45 -6.34 14.12 4.33
N ASN A 46 -5.13 14.37 3.85
CA ASN A 46 -4.83 14.50 2.42
C ASN A 46 -4.46 13.15 1.78
N PRO A 47 -5.29 12.61 0.86
CA PRO A 47 -5.08 11.29 0.28
C PRO A 47 -4.13 11.30 -0.92
N VAL A 48 -3.64 12.45 -1.39
CA VAL A 48 -2.82 12.54 -2.62
C VAL A 48 -1.59 11.64 -2.55
N GLY A 49 -0.84 11.73 -1.46
CA GLY A 49 0.33 10.87 -1.24
C GLY A 49 -0.04 9.39 -1.18
N LEU A 50 -1.14 9.05 -0.49
CA LEU A 50 -1.64 7.67 -0.40
C LEU A 50 -1.98 7.09 -1.77
N TYR A 51 -2.59 7.86 -2.68
CA TYR A 51 -2.89 7.38 -4.04
C TYR A 51 -1.61 7.18 -4.85
N GLU A 52 -0.69 8.14 -4.80
CA GLU A 52 0.51 8.10 -5.63
C GLU A 52 1.46 6.98 -5.20
N PHE A 53 1.74 6.89 -3.90
CA PHE A 53 2.56 5.82 -3.34
C PHE A 53 1.81 4.50 -3.26
N GLY A 54 0.50 4.50 -3.07
CA GLY A 54 -0.34 3.30 -3.15
C GLY A 54 -0.28 2.63 -4.52
N LYS A 55 -0.33 3.40 -5.63
CA LYS A 55 -0.13 2.86 -6.98
C LYS A 55 1.26 2.26 -7.18
N LYS A 56 2.30 2.91 -6.65
CA LYS A 56 3.68 2.37 -6.69
C LYS A 56 3.78 1.07 -5.89
N ALA A 57 3.25 1.06 -4.67
CA ALA A 57 3.19 -0.12 -3.81
C ALA A 57 2.44 -1.27 -4.48
N PHE A 58 1.28 -1.02 -5.09
CA PHE A 58 0.52 -2.03 -5.82
C PHE A 58 1.34 -2.66 -6.96
N LYS A 59 1.99 -1.85 -7.81
CA LYS A 59 2.84 -2.36 -8.90
C LYS A 59 3.98 -3.23 -8.38
N ILE A 60 4.61 -2.83 -7.29
CA ILE A 60 5.71 -3.57 -6.69
C ILE A 60 5.20 -4.88 -6.06
N LEU A 61 4.12 -4.84 -5.26
CA LEU A 61 3.53 -6.04 -4.67
C LEU A 61 3.06 -7.02 -5.74
N THR A 62 2.52 -6.55 -6.86
CA THR A 62 2.17 -7.41 -8.00
C THR A 62 3.40 -8.09 -8.58
N LYS A 63 4.48 -7.35 -8.84
CA LYS A 63 5.75 -7.95 -9.29
C LYS A 63 6.33 -8.95 -8.28
N ILE A 64 6.26 -8.63 -6.99
CA ILE A 64 6.70 -9.54 -5.93
C ILE A 64 5.81 -10.78 -5.90
N LYS A 65 4.50 -10.64 -6.12
CA LYS A 65 3.59 -11.78 -6.21
C LYS A 65 3.89 -12.66 -7.42
N GLU A 66 4.29 -12.09 -8.55
CA GLU A 66 4.72 -12.87 -9.72
C GLU A 66 5.98 -13.68 -9.43
N LYS A 67 6.96 -13.09 -8.73
CA LYS A 67 8.21 -13.78 -8.34
C LYS A 67 8.03 -14.73 -7.14
N ALA A 68 7.20 -14.33 -6.19
CA ALA A 68 7.03 -14.95 -4.87
C ALA A 68 5.54 -14.91 -4.45
N PRO A 69 4.67 -15.72 -5.09
CA PRO A 69 3.22 -15.67 -4.90
C PRO A 69 2.75 -16.02 -3.49
N ARG A 70 3.61 -16.72 -2.72
CA ARG A 70 3.35 -17.06 -1.31
C ARG A 70 3.57 -15.88 -0.35
N LYS A 71 4.35 -14.87 -0.75
CA LYS A 71 4.65 -13.71 0.11
C LYS A 71 3.56 -12.64 0.08
N VAL A 72 2.78 -12.56 -1.01
CA VAL A 72 1.76 -11.53 -1.21
C VAL A 72 0.37 -12.17 -1.34
N THR A 73 -0.53 -11.86 -0.41
CA THR A 73 -1.92 -12.34 -0.45
C THR A 73 -2.71 -11.63 -1.56
N LYS A 74 -3.49 -12.38 -2.36
CA LYS A 74 -4.35 -11.82 -3.42
C LYS A 74 -5.25 -10.69 -2.88
N LYS A 75 -5.81 -10.90 -1.70
CA LYS A 75 -6.68 -9.95 -1.01
C LYS A 75 -6.05 -8.58 -0.78
N VAL A 76 -4.72 -8.48 -0.55
CA VAL A 76 -4.04 -7.19 -0.38
C VAL A 76 -3.99 -6.41 -1.69
N LEU A 77 -3.70 -7.10 -2.79
CA LEU A 77 -3.71 -6.50 -4.12
C LEU A 77 -5.12 -6.05 -4.52
N GLU A 78 -6.13 -6.88 -4.29
CA GLU A 78 -7.53 -6.55 -4.59
C GLU A 78 -8.04 -5.35 -3.77
N ASP A 79 -7.67 -5.27 -2.49
CA ASP A 79 -8.04 -4.15 -1.60
C ASP A 79 -7.38 -2.84 -2.06
N LEU A 80 -6.09 -2.89 -2.42
CA LEU A 80 -5.35 -1.76 -3.00
C LEU A 80 -5.92 -1.34 -4.34
N GLU A 81 -6.14 -2.29 -5.26
CA GLU A 81 -6.68 -2.01 -6.59
C GLU A 81 -8.05 -1.35 -6.48
N LYS A 82 -8.97 -1.91 -5.69
CA LYS A 82 -10.29 -1.32 -5.46
C LYS A 82 -10.21 0.07 -4.83
N ALA A 83 -9.29 0.28 -3.90
CA ALA A 83 -9.11 1.59 -3.29
C ALA A 83 -8.48 2.62 -4.23
N LEU A 84 -7.70 2.17 -5.23
CA LEU A 84 -7.01 3.00 -6.21
C LEU A 84 -7.78 3.20 -7.52
N ALA A 85 -8.80 2.38 -7.79
CA ALA A 85 -9.64 2.40 -8.99
C ALA A 85 -10.67 3.54 -9.01
N LYS A 86 -10.36 4.66 -8.35
CA LYS A 86 -11.18 5.86 -8.29
C LYS A 86 -10.80 6.84 -9.40
#